data_AF-A0A8H6Y0Q6-F1
#
_entry.id   AF-A0A8H6Y0Q6-F1
#
_cell.length_a   1.000
_cell.length_b   1.000
_cell.length_c   1.000
_cell.angle_alpha   90.00
_cell.angle_beta   90.00
_cell.angle_gamma   90.00
#
_symmetry.space_group_name_H-M   'P 1'
#
loop_
_entity.id
_entity.type
_entity.pdbx_description
1 polymer ?
#
loop_
_entity_poly.entity_id
_entity_poly.type
_entity_poly.pdbx_seq_one_letter_code
_entity_poly.pdbx_strand_id
1 'polypeptide(L)'
;MAGSEAQDLWNTKLEPPVLQILTGSEPITYATHTAVYSAGYNYILAGKGNNNNCRDLYASVKLFFSDYTQRISAKASSDDSSLPAYYDAEWDRFSRGVEIVNRLLDYLNRHYVNRERDEGKKAIITVRNLAFVSWKTNVFESLLPRLENTEEADKTQLETIRQCFASEELKADSIKNMHVQAAHAS
;
A
#
# COMPACT_ATOMS: atom_id res chain seq x y z
N MET A 1 -22.68 2.80 15.72
CA MET A 1 -22.40 1.36 15.51
C MET A 1 -21.97 1.01 14.08
N ALA A 2 -21.94 1.94 13.11
CA ALA A 2 -21.58 1.63 11.70
C ALA A 2 -20.11 1.23 11.47
N GLY A 3 -19.19 1.65 12.34
CA GLY A 3 -17.76 1.32 12.20
C GLY A 3 -17.40 -0.16 12.38
N SER A 4 -18.28 -1.00 12.94
CA SER A 4 -17.98 -2.42 13.10
C SER A 4 -18.25 -3.24 11.84
N GLU A 5 -19.26 -2.90 11.03
CA GLU A 5 -19.63 -3.70 9.84
C GLU A 5 -18.59 -3.58 8.71
N ALA A 6 -18.12 -2.36 8.43
CA ALA A 6 -17.05 -2.14 7.43
C ALA A 6 -15.77 -2.88 7.83
N GLN A 7 -15.40 -2.78 9.11
CA GLN A 7 -14.19 -3.40 9.63
C GLN A 7 -14.32 -4.93 9.65
N ASP A 8 -15.49 -5.46 9.99
CA ASP A 8 -15.74 -6.90 9.99
C ASP A 8 -15.72 -7.47 8.57
N LEU A 9 -16.35 -6.78 7.61
CA LEU A 9 -16.24 -7.12 6.18
C LEU A 9 -14.78 -7.09 5.72
N TRP A 10 -14.05 -6.03 6.07
CA TRP A 10 -12.64 -5.89 5.72
C TRP A 10 -11.84 -7.08 6.25
N ASN A 11 -11.86 -7.29 7.57
CA ASN A 11 -11.09 -8.32 8.25
C ASN A 11 -11.43 -9.74 7.75
N THR A 12 -12.70 -10.02 7.46
CA THR A 12 -13.15 -11.39 7.15
C THR A 12 -13.16 -11.73 5.67
N LYS A 13 -13.34 -10.75 4.78
CA LYS A 13 -13.52 -11.00 3.34
C LYS A 13 -12.49 -10.32 2.44
N LEU A 14 -12.00 -9.15 2.81
CA LEU A 14 -11.16 -8.33 1.91
C LEU A 14 -9.67 -8.41 2.29
N GLU A 15 -9.36 -8.33 3.58
CA GLU A 15 -7.99 -8.32 4.09
C GLU A 15 -7.21 -9.61 3.77
N PRO A 16 -7.75 -10.83 3.98
CA PRO A 16 -6.93 -12.03 3.79
C PRO A 16 -6.42 -12.18 2.34
N PRO A 17 -7.25 -11.97 1.29
CA PRO A 17 -6.76 -11.93 -0.08
C PRO A 17 -5.79 -10.78 -0.35
N VAL A 18 -6.03 -9.58 0.22
CA VAL A 18 -5.10 -8.45 0.09
C VAL A 18 -3.74 -8.78 0.70
N LEU A 19 -3.70 -9.41 1.87
CA LEU A 19 -2.47 -9.90 2.48
C LEU A 19 -1.79 -10.98 1.65
N GLN A 20 -2.54 -11.93 1.10
CA GLN A 20 -2.00 -12.95 0.20
C GLN A 20 -1.26 -12.32 -0.99
N ILE A 21 -1.84 -11.27 -1.58
CA ILE A 21 -1.25 -10.51 -2.69
C ILE A 21 0.02 -9.78 -2.26
N LEU A 22 -0.05 -9.03 -1.16
CA LEU A 22 1.06 -8.20 -0.68
C LEU A 22 2.22 -9.04 -0.14
N THR A 23 1.96 -10.26 0.32
CA THR A 23 2.99 -11.21 0.77
C THR A 23 3.55 -12.06 -0.37
N GLY A 24 2.89 -12.08 -1.53
CA GLY A 24 3.27 -12.94 -2.66
C GLY A 24 3.24 -14.43 -2.32
N SER A 25 2.43 -14.83 -1.34
CA SER A 25 2.42 -16.19 -0.78
C SER A 25 1.82 -17.21 -1.73
N GLU A 26 0.76 -16.85 -2.47
CA GLU A 26 0.06 -17.73 -3.40
C GLU A 26 -0.61 -16.88 -4.52
N PRO A 27 -0.69 -17.36 -5.78
CA PRO A 27 -1.45 -16.68 -6.83
C PRO A 27 -2.92 -16.51 -6.46
N ILE A 28 -3.51 -15.35 -6.76
CA ILE A 28 -4.96 -15.17 -6.56
C ILE A 28 -5.70 -16.04 -7.58
N THR A 29 -6.60 -16.89 -7.11
CA THR A 29 -7.51 -17.62 -8.01
C THR A 29 -8.59 -16.69 -8.57
N TYR A 30 -9.15 -17.01 -9.74
CA TYR A 30 -10.30 -16.27 -10.27
C TYR A 30 -11.49 -16.22 -9.30
N ALA A 31 -11.71 -17.31 -8.56
CA ALA A 31 -12.75 -17.38 -7.52
C ALA A 31 -12.48 -16.38 -6.38
N THR A 32 -11.25 -16.30 -5.88
CA THR A 32 -10.85 -15.33 -4.84
C THR A 32 -11.00 -13.90 -5.35
N HIS A 33 -10.54 -13.61 -6.57
CA HIS A 33 -10.73 -12.29 -7.20
C HIS A 33 -12.21 -11.90 -7.25
N THR A 34 -13.06 -12.81 -7.73
CA THR A 34 -14.50 -12.57 -7.89
C THR A 34 -15.19 -12.39 -6.53
N ALA A 35 -14.80 -13.16 -5.52
CA ALA A 35 -15.34 -13.06 -4.16
C ALA A 35 -15.03 -11.70 -3.52
N VAL A 36 -13.77 -11.23 -3.61
CA VAL A 36 -13.36 -9.93 -3.08
C VAL A 36 -14.07 -8.79 -3.80
N TYR A 37 -14.07 -8.83 -5.13
CA TYR A 37 -14.75 -7.83 -5.95
C TYR A 37 -16.24 -7.76 -5.58
N SER A 38 -16.92 -8.90 -5.52
CA SER A 38 -18.35 -8.97 -5.19
C SER A 38 -18.63 -8.50 -3.77
N ALA A 39 -17.79 -8.86 -2.79
CA ALA A 39 -17.96 -8.44 -1.40
C ALA A 39 -17.87 -6.92 -1.23
N GLY A 40 -16.83 -6.29 -1.81
CA GLY A 40 -16.69 -4.83 -1.79
C GLY A 40 -17.80 -4.12 -2.56
N TYR A 41 -18.15 -4.64 -3.74
CA TYR A 41 -19.23 -4.11 -4.57
C TYR A 41 -20.58 -4.14 -3.84
N ASN A 42 -20.95 -5.29 -3.28
CA ASN A 42 -22.22 -5.47 -2.59
C ASN A 42 -22.32 -4.58 -1.35
N TYR A 43 -21.23 -4.40 -0.59
CA TYR A 43 -21.23 -3.53 0.58
C TYR A 43 -21.44 -2.05 0.23
N ILE A 44 -20.79 -1.60 -0.84
CA ILE A 44 -20.95 -0.23 -1.34
C ILE A 44 -22.37 -0.01 -1.90
N LEU A 45 -22.90 -0.99 -2.65
CA LEU A 45 -24.28 -0.92 -3.16
C LEU A 45 -25.35 -1.01 -2.08
N ALA A 46 -25.15 -1.85 -1.05
CA ALA A 46 -26.08 -1.99 0.06
C ALA A 46 -26.27 -0.66 0.81
N GLY A 47 -25.29 0.24 0.74
CA GLY A 47 -25.40 1.61 1.23
C GLY A 47 -26.43 2.48 0.51
N LYS A 48 -27.02 2.05 -0.63
CA LYS A 48 -28.04 2.78 -1.43
C LYS A 48 -27.72 4.28 -1.64
N GLY A 49 -26.45 4.63 -1.84
CA GLY A 49 -26.02 6.03 -2.02
C GLY A 49 -25.61 6.76 -0.73
N ASN A 50 -25.56 6.06 0.42
CA ASN A 50 -25.02 6.60 1.66
C ASN A 50 -23.47 6.56 1.63
N ASN A 51 -22.83 7.73 1.59
CA ASN A 51 -21.36 7.88 1.55
C ASN A 51 -20.63 7.20 2.73
N ASN A 52 -21.35 6.84 3.80
CA ASN A 52 -20.76 6.27 5.01
C ASN A 52 -20.08 4.91 4.78
N ASN A 53 -20.71 3.98 4.03
CA ASN A 53 -20.10 2.66 3.79
C ASN A 53 -18.78 2.78 3.03
N CYS A 54 -18.75 3.61 1.99
CA CYS A 54 -17.55 3.91 1.23
C CYS A 54 -16.45 4.54 2.09
N ARG A 55 -16.83 5.54 2.90
CA ARG A 55 -15.92 6.23 3.81
C ARG A 55 -15.32 5.28 4.85
N ASP A 56 -16.16 4.43 5.44
CA ASP A 56 -15.73 3.48 6.49
C ASP A 56 -14.82 2.41 5.89
N LEU A 57 -15.15 1.89 4.70
CA LEU A 57 -14.28 0.95 3.98
C LEU A 57 -12.94 1.59 3.61
N TYR A 58 -12.94 2.85 3.13
CA TYR A 58 -11.72 3.60 2.86
C TYR A 58 -10.88 3.80 4.13
N ALA A 59 -11.51 4.06 5.27
CA ALA A 59 -10.82 4.16 6.55
C ALA A 59 -10.17 2.81 6.94
N SER A 60 -10.86 1.68 6.76
CA SER A 60 -10.29 0.35 7.00
C SER A 60 -9.09 0.06 6.09
N VAL A 61 -9.16 0.39 4.80
CA VAL A 61 -8.02 0.26 3.86
C VAL A 61 -6.82 1.11 4.32
N LYS A 62 -7.06 2.35 4.74
CA LYS A 62 -6.01 3.25 5.23
C LYS A 62 -5.35 2.72 6.51
N LEU A 63 -6.16 2.23 7.46
CA LEU A 63 -5.66 1.61 8.69
C LEU A 63 -4.83 0.37 8.40
N PHE A 64 -5.32 -0.49 7.49
CA PHE A 64 -4.61 -1.68 7.06
C PHE A 64 -3.22 -1.38 6.49
N PHE A 65 -3.11 -0.46 5.52
CA PHE A 65 -1.79 -0.14 4.95
C PHE A 65 -0.84 0.44 6.00
N SER A 66 -1.35 1.24 6.94
CA SER A 66 -0.54 1.76 8.04
C SER A 66 -0.01 0.63 8.92
N ASP A 67 -0.87 -0.28 9.37
CA ASP A 67 -0.48 -1.41 10.23
C ASP A 67 0.46 -2.37 9.49
N TYR A 68 0.13 -2.73 8.24
CA TYR A 68 0.95 -3.63 7.44
C TYR A 68 2.37 -3.10 7.22
N THR A 69 2.52 -1.82 6.88
CA THR A 69 3.83 -1.19 6.67
C THR A 69 4.62 -1.02 7.96
N GLN A 70 3.97 -0.77 9.11
CA GLN A 70 4.62 -0.80 10.42
C GLN A 70 5.14 -2.19 10.78
N ARG A 71 4.41 -3.26 10.43
CA ARG A 71 4.89 -4.63 10.61
C ARG A 71 6.09 -4.95 9.73
N ILE A 72 6.20 -4.36 8.55
CA ILE A 72 7.38 -4.52 7.68
C ILE A 72 8.61 -3.90 8.34
N SER A 73 8.55 -2.65 8.81
CA SER A 73 9.70 -2.04 9.48
C SER A 73 10.05 -2.73 10.79
N ALA A 74 9.06 -3.17 11.56
CA ALA A 74 9.29 -3.91 12.81
C ALA A 74 9.94 -5.30 12.61
N LYS A 75 9.80 -5.91 11.42
CA LYS A 75 10.44 -7.18 11.07
C LYS A 75 11.89 -7.04 10.61
N ALA A 76 12.35 -5.83 10.32
CA ALA A 76 13.73 -5.60 9.90
C ALA A 76 14.68 -6.14 10.99
N SER A 77 15.72 -6.88 10.57
CA SER A 77 16.76 -7.39 11.47
C SER A 77 17.35 -6.26 12.32
N SER A 78 17.88 -6.53 13.50
CA SER A 78 18.70 -5.57 14.25
C SER A 78 20.09 -5.36 13.64
N ASP A 79 20.53 -6.30 12.79
CA ASP A 79 21.77 -6.20 12.03
C ASP A 79 21.55 -5.35 10.77
N ASP A 80 22.23 -4.22 10.71
CA ASP A 80 22.10 -3.23 9.64
C ASP A 80 22.73 -3.68 8.32
N SER A 81 23.69 -4.62 8.32
CA SER A 81 24.40 -5.06 7.09
C SER A 81 23.49 -5.66 6.01
N SER A 82 22.40 -6.31 6.44
CA SER A 82 21.40 -6.91 5.55
C SER A 82 20.22 -5.98 5.22
N LEU A 83 20.19 -4.79 5.81
CA LEU A 83 19.03 -3.90 5.76
C LEU A 83 18.72 -3.36 4.36
N PRO A 84 19.70 -2.98 3.51
CA PRO A 84 19.43 -2.57 2.13
C PRO A 84 18.76 -3.68 1.30
N ALA A 85 19.30 -4.91 1.37
CA ALA A 85 18.73 -6.05 0.66
C ALA A 85 17.32 -6.41 1.15
N TYR A 86 17.09 -6.30 2.47
CA TYR A 86 15.76 -6.47 3.05
C TYR A 86 14.77 -5.43 2.52
N TYR A 87 15.16 -4.16 2.51
CA TYR A 87 14.32 -3.07 2.01
C TYR A 87 13.93 -3.30 0.55
N ASP A 88 14.90 -3.63 -0.30
CA ASP A 88 14.70 -3.83 -1.74
C ASP A 88 13.75 -5.00 -2.02
N ALA A 89 13.94 -6.12 -1.33
CA ALA A 89 13.07 -7.30 -1.47
C ALA A 89 11.62 -7.01 -1.04
N GLU A 90 11.43 -6.31 0.08
CA GLU A 90 10.09 -5.94 0.54
C GLU A 90 9.46 -4.85 -0.36
N TRP A 91 10.24 -3.90 -0.87
CA TRP A 91 9.75 -2.89 -1.80
C TRP A 91 9.25 -3.50 -3.11
N ASP A 92 10.02 -4.43 -3.69
CA ASP A 92 9.64 -5.15 -4.91
C ASP A 92 8.36 -5.95 -4.72
N ARG A 93 8.23 -6.64 -3.59
CA ARG A 93 7.03 -7.41 -3.27
C ARG A 93 5.83 -6.47 -3.06
N PHE A 94 6.00 -5.43 -2.26
CA PHE A 94 4.95 -4.49 -1.91
C PHE A 94 4.45 -3.71 -3.12
N SER A 95 5.34 -3.08 -3.89
CA SER A 95 4.99 -2.24 -5.05
C SER A 95 4.22 -3.02 -6.11
N ARG A 96 4.62 -4.27 -6.41
CA ARG A 96 3.88 -5.16 -7.31
C ARG A 96 2.50 -5.52 -6.75
N GLY A 97 2.44 -5.87 -5.47
CA GLY A 97 1.17 -6.23 -4.83
C GLY A 97 0.18 -5.07 -4.77
N VAL A 98 0.65 -3.85 -4.53
CA VAL A 98 -0.18 -2.63 -4.49
C VAL A 98 -0.90 -2.38 -5.81
N GLU A 99 -0.24 -2.60 -6.96
CA GLU A 99 -0.89 -2.45 -8.27
C GLU A 99 -2.06 -3.42 -8.46
N ILE A 100 -1.93 -4.66 -7.96
CA ILE A 100 -2.98 -5.67 -8.02
C ILE A 100 -4.11 -5.31 -7.04
N VAL A 101 -3.78 -4.94 -5.80
CA VAL A 101 -4.76 -4.52 -4.78
C VAL A 101 -5.54 -3.29 -5.24
N ASN A 102 -4.88 -2.33 -5.90
CA ASN A 102 -5.54 -1.14 -6.43
C ASN A 102 -6.58 -1.50 -7.50
N ARG A 103 -6.30 -2.48 -8.36
CA ARG A 103 -7.28 -2.99 -9.34
C ARG A 103 -8.44 -3.71 -8.65
N LEU A 104 -8.13 -4.51 -7.63
CA LEU A 104 -9.12 -5.26 -6.86
C LEU A 104 -10.10 -4.34 -6.14
N LEU A 105 -9.61 -3.18 -5.65
CA LEU A 105 -10.37 -2.16 -4.94
C LEU A 105 -10.74 -0.96 -5.82
N ASP A 106 -10.66 -1.08 -7.15
CA ASP A 106 -10.89 0.04 -8.07
C ASP A 106 -12.31 0.62 -7.96
N TYR A 107 -13.27 -0.21 -7.54
CA TYR A 107 -14.63 0.27 -7.27
C TYR A 107 -14.66 1.34 -6.16
N LEU A 108 -13.83 1.20 -5.12
CA LEU A 108 -13.69 2.21 -4.08
C LEU A 108 -13.06 3.50 -4.64
N ASN A 109 -12.08 3.39 -5.53
CA ASN A 109 -11.51 4.56 -6.21
C ASN A 109 -12.58 5.31 -7.03
N ARG A 110 -13.34 4.58 -7.87
CA ARG A 110 -14.34 5.17 -8.76
C ARG A 110 -15.49 5.85 -8.01
N HIS A 111 -16.03 5.19 -6.99
CA HIS A 111 -17.29 5.61 -6.36
C HIS A 111 -17.11 6.47 -5.10
N TYR A 112 -15.93 6.41 -4.46
CA TYR A 112 -15.63 7.24 -3.30
C TYR A 112 -14.53 8.25 -3.60
N VAL A 113 -13.32 7.79 -3.96
CA VAL A 113 -12.15 8.67 -4.07
C VAL A 113 -12.36 9.76 -5.11
N ASN A 114 -12.76 9.39 -6.34
CA ASN A 114 -12.96 10.36 -7.42
C ASN A 114 -14.05 11.38 -7.04
N ARG A 115 -15.18 10.89 -6.54
CA ARG A 115 -16.28 11.74 -6.07
C ARG A 115 -15.83 12.74 -5.01
N GLU A 116 -15.17 12.28 -3.95
CA GLU A 116 -14.74 13.13 -2.84
C GLU A 116 -13.69 14.16 -3.29
N ARG A 117 -12.82 13.78 -4.24
CA ARG A 117 -11.85 14.69 -4.86
C ARG A 117 -12.53 15.74 -5.75
N ASP A 118 -13.56 15.37 -6.49
CA ASP A 118 -14.37 16.29 -7.30
C ASP A 118 -15.14 17.29 -6.41
N GLU A 119 -15.54 16.86 -5.21
CA GLU A 119 -16.08 17.72 -4.14
C GLU A 119 -15.00 18.60 -3.45
N GLY A 120 -13.73 18.52 -3.88
CA GLY A 120 -12.63 19.37 -3.41
C GLY A 120 -11.82 18.81 -2.23
N LYS A 121 -12.07 17.57 -1.79
CA LYS A 121 -11.37 16.96 -0.63
C LYS A 121 -9.99 16.44 -1.02
N LYS A 122 -9.00 17.34 -1.08
CA LYS A 122 -7.61 17.03 -1.46
C LYS A 122 -6.92 15.96 -0.60
N ALA A 123 -7.38 15.74 0.63
CA ALA A 123 -6.83 14.72 1.54
C ALA A 123 -7.25 13.28 1.18
N ILE A 124 -8.24 13.12 0.30
CA ILE A 124 -8.66 11.80 -0.19
C ILE A 124 -7.81 11.46 -1.42
N ILE A 125 -7.08 10.36 -1.32
CA ILE A 125 -6.15 9.87 -2.35
C ILE A 125 -6.53 8.45 -2.76
N THR A 126 -6.01 7.97 -3.88
CA THR A 126 -6.31 6.63 -4.36
C THR A 126 -5.79 5.55 -3.41
N VAL A 127 -6.36 4.34 -3.50
CA VAL A 127 -5.89 3.16 -2.76
C VAL A 127 -4.39 2.93 -2.97
N ARG A 128 -3.92 3.04 -4.21
CA ARG A 128 -2.50 3.00 -4.55
C ARG A 128 -1.66 4.04 -3.78
N ASN A 129 -2.12 5.29 -3.75
CA ASN A 129 -1.36 6.36 -3.10
C ASN A 129 -1.41 6.25 -1.57
N LEU A 130 -2.50 5.74 -0.98
CA LEU A 130 -2.53 5.37 0.43
C LEU A 130 -1.39 4.40 0.77
N ALA A 131 -1.22 3.36 -0.04
CA ALA A 131 -0.18 2.36 0.17
C ALA A 131 1.23 2.96 0.14
N PHE A 132 1.53 3.81 -0.85
CA PHE A 132 2.86 4.43 -0.97
C PHE A 132 3.14 5.50 0.08
N VAL A 133 2.13 6.27 0.50
CA VAL A 133 2.27 7.18 1.65
C VAL A 133 2.55 6.40 2.92
N SER A 134 1.84 5.29 3.15
CA SER A 134 2.10 4.40 4.29
C SER A 134 3.51 3.81 4.24
N TRP A 135 4.00 3.39 3.06
CA TRP A 135 5.38 2.90 2.92
C TRP A 135 6.40 3.99 3.24
N LYS A 136 6.24 5.19 2.68
CA LYS A 136 7.11 6.34 2.94
C LYS A 136 7.26 6.55 4.45
N THR A 137 6.13 6.72 5.14
CA THR A 137 6.12 7.09 6.55
C THR A 137 6.55 5.95 7.47
N ASN A 138 6.06 4.73 7.25
CA ASN A 138 6.25 3.65 8.21
C ASN A 138 7.44 2.74 7.91
N VAL A 139 7.94 2.72 6.67
CA VAL A 139 9.10 1.90 6.27
C VAL A 139 10.29 2.78 5.93
N PHE A 140 10.19 3.61 4.88
CA PHE A 140 11.34 4.36 4.41
C PHE A 140 11.86 5.33 5.47
N GLU A 141 11.04 6.26 5.96
CA GLU A 141 11.43 7.24 6.99
C GLU A 141 11.86 6.56 8.30
N SER A 142 11.25 5.43 8.66
CA SER A 142 11.60 4.67 9.87
C SER A 142 12.96 3.96 9.76
N LEU A 143 13.32 3.46 8.58
CA LEU A 143 14.57 2.72 8.36
C LEU A 143 15.71 3.61 7.85
N LEU A 144 15.39 4.79 7.32
CA LEU A 144 16.34 5.72 6.71
C LEU A 144 17.56 6.03 7.59
N PRO A 145 17.44 6.35 8.89
CA PRO A 145 18.61 6.63 9.72
C PRO A 145 19.58 5.45 9.81
N ARG A 146 19.08 4.21 9.72
CA ARG A 146 19.90 2.99 9.74
C ARG A 146 20.51 2.74 8.37
N LEU A 147 19.72 2.87 7.31
CA LEU A 147 20.18 2.74 5.92
C LEU A 147 21.34 3.71 5.61
N GLU A 148 21.27 4.96 6.08
CA GLU A 148 22.32 5.96 5.86
C GLU A 148 23.67 5.61 6.50
N ASN A 149 23.67 4.74 7.52
CA ASN A 149 24.87 4.31 8.24
C ASN A 149 25.47 3.01 7.70
N THR A 150 24.79 2.34 6.76
CA THR A 150 25.30 1.11 6.12
C THR A 150 26.26 1.44 4.99
N GLU A 151 27.29 0.61 4.81
CA GLU A 151 28.23 0.75 3.67
C GLU A 151 27.59 0.25 2.36
N GLU A 152 26.62 -0.65 2.47
CA GLU A 152 25.94 -1.31 1.36
C GLU A 152 24.84 -0.44 0.72
N ALA A 153 24.40 0.63 1.39
CA ALA A 153 23.40 1.56 0.84
C ALA A 153 24.02 2.60 -0.10
N ASP A 154 23.43 2.75 -1.29
CA ASP A 154 23.82 3.81 -2.22
C ASP A 154 23.13 5.13 -1.82
N LYS A 155 23.94 6.13 -1.44
CA LYS A 155 23.45 7.46 -1.03
C LYS A 155 22.72 8.20 -2.16
N THR A 156 23.11 7.98 -3.41
CA THR A 156 22.43 8.56 -4.58
C THR A 156 21.06 7.91 -4.76
N GLN A 157 20.93 6.61 -4.51
CA GLN A 157 19.64 5.95 -4.53
C GLN A 157 18.73 6.42 -3.38
N LEU A 158 19.24 6.55 -2.16
CA LEU A 158 18.48 7.09 -1.03
C LEU A 158 17.94 8.50 -1.33
N GLU A 159 18.74 9.35 -1.97
CA GLU A 159 18.29 10.68 -2.41
C GLU A 159 17.25 10.60 -3.54
N THR A 160 17.42 9.66 -4.48
CA THR A 160 16.41 9.41 -5.52
C THR A 160 15.07 8.99 -4.92
N ILE A 161 15.08 8.11 -3.92
CA ILE A 161 13.89 7.67 -3.20
C ILE A 161 13.24 8.86 -2.47
N ARG A 162 14.03 9.72 -1.81
CA ARG A 162 13.54 10.96 -1.17
C ARG A 162 12.83 11.87 -2.17
N GLN A 163 13.44 12.10 -3.33
CA GLN A 163 12.86 12.93 -4.37
C GLN A 163 11.58 12.34 -4.96
N CYS A 164 11.55 11.02 -5.18
CA CYS A 164 10.34 10.32 -5.61
C CYS A 164 9.21 10.53 -4.60
N PHE A 165 9.47 10.38 -3.30
CA PHE A 165 8.48 10.59 -2.25
C PHE A 165 8.15 12.06 -1.94
N ALA A 166 8.92 13.01 -2.44
CA ALA A 166 8.64 14.44 -2.38
C ALA A 166 7.77 14.91 -3.56
N SER A 167 7.71 14.14 -4.64
CA SER A 167 6.86 14.44 -5.79
C SER A 167 5.37 14.37 -5.46
N GLU A 168 4.56 15.18 -6.14
CA GLU A 168 3.09 15.15 -5.98
C GLU A 168 2.48 13.83 -6.48
N GLU A 169 3.17 13.16 -7.42
CA GLU A 169 2.71 11.92 -8.03
C GLU A 169 3.86 10.93 -8.25
N LEU A 170 3.75 9.77 -7.60
CA LEU A 170 4.64 8.63 -7.83
C LEU A 170 4.28 7.92 -9.14
N LYS A 171 5.00 8.26 -10.21
CA LYS A 171 4.88 7.62 -11.52
C LYS A 171 5.38 6.18 -11.49
N ALA A 172 4.87 5.35 -12.40
CA ALA A 172 5.23 3.94 -12.49
C ALA A 172 6.75 3.72 -12.68
N ASP A 173 7.40 4.58 -13.49
CA ASP A 173 8.84 4.48 -13.72
C ASP A 173 9.66 4.90 -12.49
N SER A 174 9.17 5.85 -11.70
CA SER A 174 9.81 6.23 -10.43
C SER A 174 9.81 5.06 -9.45
N ILE A 175 8.69 4.34 -9.31
CA ILE A 175 8.55 3.21 -8.38
C ILE A 175 9.54 2.08 -8.65
N LYS A 176 9.80 1.80 -9.93
CA LYS A 176 10.74 0.75 -10.35
C LYS A 176 12.19 1.04 -9.97
N ASN A 177 12.52 2.29 -9.66
CA ASN A 177 13.88 2.75 -9.39
C ASN A 177 14.08 3.10 -7.91
N MET A 178 13.17 2.70 -7.02
CA MET A 178 13.21 3.05 -5.59
C MET A 178 13.88 1.94 -4.77
N HIS A 179 15.06 1.50 -5.23
CA HIS A 179 15.91 0.52 -4.56
C HIS A 179 17.05 1.22 -3.83
N VAL A 180 17.40 0.76 -2.64
CA VAL A 180 18.50 1.31 -1.84
C VAL A 180 19.86 0.90 -2.40
N GLN A 181 19.95 -0.31 -2.97
CA GLN A 181 21.16 -0.77 -3.61
C GLN A 181 21.15 -0.35 -5.09
N ALA A 182 22.31 0.05 -5.61
CA ALA A 182 22.45 0.19 -7.04
C ALA A 182 22.21 -1.17 -7.71
N ALA A 183 21.49 -1.19 -8.83
CA ALA A 183 21.43 -2.38 -9.66
C ALA A 183 22.88 -2.80 -9.97
N HIS A 184 23.31 -3.97 -9.48
CA HIS A 184 24.59 -4.53 -9.87
C HIS A 184 24.57 -4.63 -11.39
N ALA A 185 25.35 -3.78 -12.06
CA ALA A 185 25.62 -3.91 -13.48
C ALA A 185 26.26 -5.30 -13.67
N SER A 186 25.41 -6.26 -14.04
CA SER A 186 25.80 -7.62 -14.39
C SER A 186 26.35 -7.62 -15.81
#